data_AF-A0A699YIQ8-F1
#
_entry.id   AF-A0A699YIQ8-F1
#
_cell.length_a   1.000
_cell.length_b   1.000
_cell.length_c   1.000
_cell.angle_alpha   90.00
_cell.angle_beta   90.00
_cell.angle_gamma   90.00
#
_symmetry.space_group_name_H-M   'P 1'
#
loop_
_entity.id
_entity.type
_entity.pdbx_description
1 polymer ?
#
loop_
_entity_poly.entity_id
_entity_poly.type
_entity_poly.pdbx_seq_one_letter_code
_entity_poly.pdbx_strand_id
1 'polypeptide(L)'
;MINTLQGAGYKQATFNFFSFIAQLNRSMQHVIDISPVGPFLTQHLSTTPSALARWQEAGYHPPDVVTFLDNMDKSLTHPNGVLDIRITNGRLYREAFSAGLAMFQNGSTAADVMVWINAQFNAQLAKDGGRMQVQAGYLAGLNTKLPLPPPAPPPPPKPASNSPDL
;
A
#
# COMPACT_ATOMS: atom_id res chain seq x y z
N MET A 1 -5.90 22.26 19.05
CA MET A 1 -7.20 22.29 19.75
C MET A 1 -8.00 20.96 19.64
N ILE A 2 -7.38 19.81 19.35
CA ILE A 2 -8.07 18.48 19.33
C ILE A 2 -7.84 17.67 20.61
N ASN A 3 -6.82 18.01 21.41
CA ASN A 3 -6.46 17.23 22.61
C ASN A 3 -7.35 17.50 23.82
N THR A 4 -8.18 18.56 23.81
CA THR A 4 -9.01 18.99 24.94
C THR A 4 -10.40 18.34 24.99
N LEU A 5 -10.77 17.50 24.02
CA LEU A 5 -12.04 16.75 24.00
C LEU A 5 -11.87 15.23 24.27
N GLN A 6 -10.65 14.77 24.59
CA GLN A 6 -10.34 13.34 24.69
C GLN A 6 -10.70 12.72 26.05
N GLY A 7 -11.98 12.67 26.38
CA GLY A 7 -12.44 11.69 27.38
C GLY A 7 -12.24 10.26 26.86
N ALA A 8 -11.91 9.29 27.73
CA ALA A 8 -11.75 7.88 27.35
C ALA A 8 -12.95 7.33 26.53
N GLY A 9 -14.16 7.87 26.78
CA GLY A 9 -15.36 7.56 26.03
C GLY A 9 -15.34 7.96 24.55
N TYR A 10 -14.63 9.03 24.15
CA TYR A 10 -14.58 9.47 22.75
C TYR A 10 -13.74 8.52 21.89
N LYS A 11 -12.59 8.06 22.40
CA LYS A 11 -11.76 7.04 21.74
C LYS A 11 -12.53 5.73 21.59
N GLN A 12 -13.22 5.30 22.65
CA GLN A 12 -14.06 4.09 22.61
C GLN A 12 -15.22 4.24 21.63
N ALA A 13 -15.94 5.36 21.63
CA ALA A 13 -17.05 5.61 20.72
C ALA A 13 -16.58 5.64 19.25
N THR A 14 -15.43 6.27 19.00
CA THR A 14 -14.80 6.30 17.67
C THR A 14 -14.43 4.90 17.20
N PHE A 15 -13.76 4.11 18.06
CA PHE A 15 -13.45 2.72 17.75
C PHE A 15 -14.71 1.91 17.47
N ASN A 16 -15.72 1.98 18.35
CA ASN A 16 -16.99 1.27 18.19
C ASN A 16 -17.69 1.64 16.88
N PHE A 17 -17.71 2.93 16.50
CA PHE A 17 -18.29 3.38 15.25
C PHE A 17 -17.56 2.80 14.03
N PHE A 18 -16.22 2.89 14.00
CA PHE A 18 -15.44 2.34 12.88
C PHE A 18 -15.53 0.81 12.81
N SER A 19 -15.53 0.12 13.95
CA SER A 19 -15.75 -1.33 14.01
C SER A 19 -17.14 -1.70 13.52
N PHE A 20 -18.17 -0.93 13.86
CA PHE A 20 -19.53 -1.16 13.42
C PHE A 20 -19.68 -1.05 11.90
N ILE A 21 -19.17 0.02 11.28
CA ILE A 21 -19.25 0.19 9.83
C ILE A 21 -18.39 -0.81 9.05
N ALA A 22 -17.33 -1.33 9.67
CA ALA A 22 -16.45 -2.36 9.11
C ALA A 22 -16.95 -3.81 9.32
N GLN A 23 -18.16 -4.01 9.86
CA GLN A 23 -18.75 -5.35 9.93
C GLN A 23 -19.15 -5.85 8.54
N LEU A 24 -18.72 -7.06 8.18
CA LEU A 24 -18.91 -7.64 6.83
C LEU A 24 -20.31 -7.44 6.24
N ASN A 25 -21.36 -7.79 6.98
CA ASN A 25 -22.73 -7.68 6.46
C ASN A 25 -23.17 -6.24 6.21
N ARG A 26 -22.67 -5.29 7.00
CA ARG A 26 -22.96 -3.86 6.84
C ARG A 26 -22.12 -3.26 5.73
N SER A 27 -20.82 -3.53 5.73
CA SER A 27 -19.89 -3.02 4.72
C SER A 27 -20.21 -3.53 3.32
N MET A 28 -20.76 -4.74 3.19
CA MET A 28 -21.17 -5.28 1.88
C MET A 28 -22.29 -4.48 1.22
N GLN A 29 -23.21 -3.87 1.98
CA GLN A 29 -24.21 -2.95 1.42
C GLN A 29 -23.54 -1.75 0.75
N HIS A 30 -22.45 -1.24 1.33
CA HIS A 30 -21.71 -0.12 0.76
C HIS A 30 -20.89 -0.50 -0.48
N VAL A 31 -20.44 -1.75 -0.55
CA VAL A 31 -19.66 -2.25 -1.69
C VAL A 31 -20.56 -2.59 -2.88
N ILE A 32 -21.74 -3.17 -2.62
CA ILE A 32 -22.64 -3.67 -3.65
C ILE A 32 -23.69 -2.62 -4.07
N ASP A 33 -24.38 -1.98 -3.13
CA ASP A 33 -25.63 -1.27 -3.45
C ASP A 33 -25.41 0.15 -3.99
N ILE A 34 -24.32 0.79 -3.55
CA ILE A 34 -24.02 2.19 -3.90
C ILE A 34 -22.74 2.32 -4.75
N SER A 35 -21.84 1.33 -4.67
CA SER A 35 -20.58 1.21 -5.43
C SER A 35 -19.62 2.43 -5.53
N PRO A 36 -19.62 3.49 -4.67
CA PRO A 36 -18.57 4.52 -4.79
C PRO A 36 -17.29 4.08 -4.06
N VAL A 37 -17.36 2.98 -3.30
CA VAL A 37 -16.31 2.45 -2.44
C VAL A 37 -16.15 0.99 -2.82
N GLY A 38 -14.99 0.65 -3.40
CA GLY A 38 -14.65 -0.74 -3.70
C GLY A 38 -14.43 -1.58 -2.42
N PRO A 39 -14.19 -2.89 -2.57
CA PRO A 39 -13.81 -3.77 -1.47
C PRO A 39 -12.68 -3.19 -0.58
N PHE A 40 -12.94 -3.07 0.71
CA PHE A 40 -11.96 -2.59 1.71
C PHE A 40 -11.70 -3.56 2.87
N LEU A 41 -12.41 -4.69 2.92
CA LEU A 41 -12.11 -5.82 3.79
C LEU A 41 -11.62 -6.98 2.93
N THR A 42 -10.65 -7.75 3.39
CA THR A 42 -10.20 -8.97 2.69
C THR A 42 -11.35 -9.98 2.51
N GLN A 43 -12.29 -10.02 3.45
CA GLN A 43 -13.49 -10.85 3.37
C GLN A 43 -14.42 -10.47 2.20
N HIS A 44 -14.38 -9.22 1.71
CA HIS A 44 -15.13 -8.82 0.51
C HIS A 44 -14.59 -9.46 -0.77
N LEU A 45 -13.32 -9.90 -0.75
CA LEU A 45 -12.65 -10.52 -1.89
C LEU A 45 -12.91 -12.03 -1.99
N SER A 46 -13.74 -12.59 -1.10
CA SER A 46 -14.07 -14.01 -1.14
C SER A 46 -14.82 -14.37 -2.41
N THR A 47 -14.29 -15.35 -3.13
CA THR A 47 -14.92 -15.96 -4.32
C THR A 47 -15.66 -17.26 -3.99
N THR A 48 -15.94 -17.53 -2.71
CA THR A 48 -16.77 -18.67 -2.30
C THR A 48 -18.19 -18.52 -2.86
N PRO A 49 -18.92 -19.63 -3.15
CA PRO A 49 -20.26 -19.55 -3.73
C PRO A 49 -21.24 -18.71 -2.90
N SER A 50 -21.18 -18.79 -1.57
CA SER A 50 -22.04 -18.01 -0.67
C SER A 50 -21.70 -16.52 -0.65
N ALA A 51 -20.44 -16.13 -0.88
CA ALA A 51 -20.04 -14.74 -1.02
C ALA A 51 -20.46 -14.17 -2.39
N LEU A 52 -20.29 -14.94 -3.46
CA LEU A 52 -20.69 -14.56 -4.82
C LEU A 52 -22.21 -14.44 -4.99
N ALA A 53 -23.00 -15.22 -4.26
CA ALA A 53 -24.46 -15.14 -4.28
C ALA A 53 -24.97 -13.71 -4.05
N ARG A 54 -24.35 -12.96 -3.14
CA ARG A 54 -24.74 -11.57 -2.83
C ARG A 54 -24.50 -10.61 -4.01
N TRP A 55 -23.40 -10.81 -4.73
CA TRP A 55 -23.11 -10.02 -5.93
C TRP A 55 -24.08 -10.37 -7.05
N GLN A 56 -24.40 -11.65 -7.23
CA GLN A 56 -25.35 -12.11 -8.23
C GLN A 56 -26.78 -11.62 -7.93
N GLU A 57 -27.22 -11.66 -6.68
CA GLU A 57 -28.52 -11.13 -6.22
C GLU A 57 -28.66 -9.63 -6.51
N ALA A 58 -27.55 -8.89 -6.45
CA ALA A 58 -27.50 -7.48 -6.81
C ALA A 58 -27.37 -7.22 -8.33
N GLY A 59 -27.41 -8.26 -9.16
CA GLY A 59 -27.42 -8.17 -10.60
C GLY A 59 -26.05 -8.13 -11.28
N TYR A 60 -24.95 -8.38 -10.55
CA TYR A 60 -23.63 -8.48 -11.14
C TYR A 60 -23.43 -9.79 -11.90
N HIS A 61 -22.67 -9.74 -13.00
CA HIS A 61 -22.30 -10.93 -13.78
C HIS A 61 -21.22 -11.74 -13.03
N PRO A 62 -21.48 -13.01 -12.65
CA PRO A 62 -20.59 -13.74 -11.74
C PRO A 62 -19.13 -13.90 -12.23
N PRO A 63 -18.86 -14.22 -13.52
CA PRO A 63 -17.49 -14.27 -14.04
C PRO A 63 -16.72 -12.96 -13.90
N ASP A 64 -17.40 -11.82 -14.07
CA ASP A 64 -16.76 -10.50 -14.02
C ASP A 64 -16.41 -10.14 -12.58
N VAL A 65 -17.30 -10.46 -11.64
CA VAL A 65 -17.07 -10.29 -10.20
C VAL A 65 -15.87 -11.12 -9.75
N VAL A 66 -15.81 -12.39 -10.13
CA VAL A 66 -14.66 -13.25 -9.79
C VAL A 66 -13.38 -12.65 -10.34
N THR A 67 -13.37 -12.24 -11.61
CA THR A 67 -12.18 -11.62 -12.24
C THR A 67 -11.76 -10.34 -11.51
N PHE A 68 -12.72 -9.50 -11.14
CA PHE A 68 -12.48 -8.25 -10.41
C PHE A 68 -11.89 -8.51 -9.02
N LEU A 69 -12.52 -9.38 -8.22
CA LEU A 69 -12.08 -9.69 -6.86
C LEU A 69 -10.70 -10.36 -6.84
N ASP A 70 -10.45 -11.30 -7.76
CA ASP A 70 -9.13 -11.93 -7.93
C ASP A 70 -8.05 -10.91 -8.28
N ASN A 71 -8.34 -9.95 -9.18
CA ASN A 71 -7.38 -8.92 -9.55
C ASN A 71 -7.12 -7.92 -8.41
N MET A 72 -8.13 -7.60 -7.59
CA MET A 72 -7.94 -6.81 -6.38
C MET A 72 -7.07 -7.55 -5.35
N ASP A 73 -7.34 -8.82 -5.09
CA ASP A 73 -6.55 -9.63 -4.16
C ASP A 73 -5.10 -9.74 -4.62
N LYS A 74 -4.88 -10.04 -5.91
CA LYS A 74 -3.54 -10.04 -6.52
C LYS A 74 -2.84 -8.70 -6.36
N SER A 75 -3.54 -7.59 -6.55
CA SER A 75 -2.94 -6.25 -6.42
C SER A 75 -2.56 -5.92 -4.97
N LEU A 76 -3.41 -6.27 -4.02
CA LEU A 76 -3.20 -6.02 -2.59
C LEU A 76 -2.11 -6.92 -1.98
N THR A 77 -1.91 -8.11 -2.54
CA THR A 77 -0.92 -9.10 -2.06
C THR A 77 0.35 -9.12 -2.90
N HIS A 78 0.44 -8.32 -3.97
CA HIS A 78 1.61 -8.31 -4.84
C HIS A 78 2.86 -7.82 -4.08
N PRO A 79 4.02 -8.50 -4.22
CA PRO A 79 5.25 -8.09 -3.53
C PRO A 79 5.76 -6.70 -3.94
N ASN A 80 5.38 -6.22 -5.14
CA ASN A 80 5.68 -4.87 -5.61
C ASN A 80 4.51 -3.88 -5.39
N GLY A 81 3.42 -4.32 -4.76
CA GLY A 81 2.31 -3.46 -4.36
C GLY A 81 2.73 -2.61 -3.16
N VAL A 82 2.67 -1.28 -3.31
CA VAL A 82 3.04 -0.35 -2.23
C VAL A 82 1.81 0.43 -1.79
N LEU A 83 1.44 0.30 -0.51
CA LEU A 83 0.38 1.10 0.09
C LEU A 83 0.95 2.43 0.55
N ASP A 84 0.79 3.46 -0.27
CA ASP A 84 1.34 4.79 0.00
C ASP A 84 0.86 5.43 1.31
N ILE A 85 -0.35 5.09 1.80
CA ILE A 85 -0.85 5.48 3.13
C ILE A 85 0.03 4.99 4.29
N ARG A 86 0.89 3.99 4.05
CA ARG A 86 1.85 3.45 5.03
C ARG A 86 3.25 4.06 4.89
N ILE A 87 3.45 4.94 3.92
CA ILE A 87 4.69 5.70 3.75
C ILE A 87 4.53 7.03 4.48
N THR A 88 5.48 7.36 5.35
CA THR A 88 5.56 8.71 5.93
C THR A 88 5.55 9.75 4.81
N ASN A 89 4.63 10.71 4.87
CA ASN A 89 4.44 11.69 3.81
C ASN A 89 4.10 11.09 2.42
N GLY A 90 3.55 9.87 2.35
CA GLY A 90 3.16 9.18 1.11
C GLY A 90 2.31 10.02 0.15
N ARG A 91 1.45 10.89 0.71
CA ARG A 91 0.68 11.89 -0.05
C ARG A 91 1.56 12.77 -0.95
N LEU A 92 2.73 13.21 -0.49
CA LEU A 92 3.63 14.08 -1.26
C LEU A 92 4.24 13.36 -2.46
N TYR A 93 4.52 12.06 -2.32
CA TYR A 93 4.93 11.22 -3.45
C TYR A 93 3.81 11.09 -4.49
N ARG A 94 2.57 10.92 -4.04
CA ARG A 94 1.39 10.89 -4.92
C ARG A 94 1.17 12.23 -5.63
N GLU A 95 1.31 13.34 -4.93
CA GLU A 95 1.19 14.69 -5.50
C GLU A 95 2.25 14.95 -6.58
N ALA A 96 3.49 14.52 -6.37
CA ALA A 96 4.53 14.59 -7.40
C ALA A 96 4.17 13.74 -8.63
N PHE A 97 3.62 12.53 -8.46
CA PHE A 97 3.12 11.77 -9.62
C PHE A 97 1.99 12.51 -10.37
N SER A 98 1.00 13.06 -9.66
CA SER A 98 -0.10 13.80 -10.27
C SER A 98 0.38 15.05 -11.01
N ALA A 99 1.33 15.80 -10.43
CA ALA A 99 1.95 16.95 -11.08
C ALA A 99 2.76 16.54 -12.32
N GLY A 100 3.52 15.44 -12.25
CA GLY A 100 4.24 14.91 -13.40
C GLY A 100 3.32 14.47 -14.54
N LEU A 101 2.18 13.85 -14.22
CA LEU A 101 1.16 13.53 -15.22
C LEU A 101 0.60 14.78 -15.89
N ALA A 102 0.32 15.84 -15.11
CA ALA A 102 -0.12 17.12 -15.66
C ALA A 102 0.95 17.75 -16.56
N MET A 103 2.23 17.68 -16.18
CA MET A 103 3.35 18.13 -17.02
C MET A 103 3.40 17.37 -18.36
N PHE A 104 3.22 16.05 -18.32
CA PHE A 104 3.16 15.22 -19.53
C PHE A 104 1.97 15.61 -20.42
N GLN A 105 0.78 15.76 -19.83
CA GLN A 105 -0.43 16.21 -20.53
C GLN A 105 -0.26 17.60 -21.15
N ASN A 106 0.58 18.44 -20.57
CA ASN A 106 0.89 19.79 -21.05
C ASN A 106 2.12 19.85 -21.99
N GLY A 107 2.56 18.70 -22.52
CA GLY A 107 3.56 18.64 -23.60
C GLY A 107 5.00 18.40 -23.16
N SER A 108 5.26 18.14 -21.87
CA SER A 108 6.59 17.66 -21.44
C SER A 108 6.83 16.23 -21.94
N THR A 109 8.08 15.88 -22.23
CA THR A 109 8.39 14.49 -22.60
C THR A 109 8.33 13.58 -21.38
N ALA A 110 8.12 12.28 -21.60
CA ALA A 110 8.17 11.30 -20.51
C ALA A 110 9.54 11.32 -19.79
N ALA A 111 10.63 11.55 -20.53
CA ALA A 111 11.96 11.64 -19.94
C ALA A 111 12.09 12.84 -18.98
N ASP A 112 11.64 14.03 -19.39
CA ASP A 112 11.69 15.23 -18.55
C ASP A 112 10.83 15.08 -17.30
N VAL A 113 9.64 14.49 -17.45
CA VAL A 113 8.73 14.21 -16.35
C VAL A 113 9.36 13.23 -15.35
N MET A 114 10.02 12.17 -15.82
CA MET A 114 10.69 11.22 -14.95
C MET A 114 11.90 11.82 -14.22
N VAL A 115 12.67 12.69 -14.88
CA VAL A 115 13.75 13.44 -14.22
C VAL A 115 13.18 14.32 -13.10
N TRP A 116 12.09 15.03 -13.38
CA TRP A 116 11.45 15.89 -12.40
C TRP A 116 10.86 15.10 -11.22
N ILE A 117 10.12 14.00 -11.48
CA ILE A 117 9.57 13.13 -10.43
C ILE A 117 10.70 12.57 -9.56
N ASN A 118 11.79 12.10 -10.16
CA ASN A 118 12.95 11.60 -9.41
C ASN A 118 13.55 12.68 -8.51
N ALA A 119 13.66 13.92 -8.98
CA ALA A 119 14.13 15.03 -8.17
C ALA A 119 13.21 15.31 -6.96
N GLN A 120 11.88 15.33 -7.18
CA GLN A 120 10.92 15.50 -6.08
C GLN A 120 11.01 14.36 -5.07
N PHE A 121 11.12 13.12 -5.55
CA PHE A 121 11.21 11.94 -4.70
C PHE A 121 12.48 11.96 -3.86
N ASN A 122 13.61 12.30 -4.45
CA ASN A 122 14.88 12.39 -3.72
C ASN A 122 14.86 13.52 -2.69
N ALA A 123 14.28 14.67 -3.01
CA ALA A 123 14.12 15.78 -2.06
C ALA A 123 13.21 15.39 -0.89
N GLN A 124 12.14 14.64 -1.15
CA GLN A 124 11.23 14.17 -0.10
C GLN A 124 11.87 13.07 0.76
N LEU A 125 12.52 12.09 0.13
CA LEU A 125 13.27 11.05 0.83
C LEU A 125 14.33 11.65 1.76
N ALA A 126 15.04 12.70 1.35
CA ALA A 126 16.02 13.38 2.20
C ALA A 126 15.40 13.97 3.47
N LYS A 127 14.16 14.50 3.39
CA LYS A 127 13.41 15.02 4.55
C LYS A 127 12.89 13.90 5.45
N ASP A 128 12.55 12.76 4.86
CA ASP A 128 11.97 11.60 5.56
C ASP A 128 13.04 10.65 6.16
N GLY A 129 14.30 11.09 6.21
CA GLY A 129 15.42 10.33 6.79
C GLY A 129 16.07 9.31 5.84
N GLY A 130 15.75 9.39 4.55
CA GLY A 130 16.33 8.58 3.49
C GLY A 130 15.58 7.28 3.22
N ARG A 131 15.96 6.61 2.12
CA ARG A 131 15.29 5.41 1.61
C ARG A 131 15.17 4.29 2.64
N MET A 132 16.23 4.02 3.40
CA MET A 132 16.22 2.95 4.40
C MET A 132 15.22 3.21 5.52
N GLN A 133 15.12 4.45 6.00
CA GLN A 133 14.19 4.81 7.07
C GLN A 133 12.74 4.75 6.59
N VAL A 134 12.47 5.25 5.38
CA VAL A 134 11.14 5.15 4.75
C VAL A 134 10.75 3.69 4.52
N GLN A 135 11.66 2.86 4.04
CA GLN A 135 11.41 1.42 3.84
C GLN A 135 11.14 0.72 5.18
N ALA A 136 11.94 0.99 6.21
CA ALA A 136 11.74 0.42 7.54
C ALA A 136 10.37 0.82 8.13
N GLY A 137 9.99 2.10 8.00
CA GLY A 137 8.68 2.60 8.43
C GLY A 137 7.52 1.93 7.69
N TYR A 138 7.64 1.77 6.37
CA TYR A 138 6.67 1.05 5.55
C TYR A 138 6.49 -0.41 6.01
N LEU A 139 7.59 -1.14 6.18
CA LEU A 139 7.57 -2.54 6.64
C LEU A 139 6.98 -2.68 8.04
N ALA A 140 7.31 -1.77 8.96
CA ALA A 140 6.71 -1.73 10.29
C ALA A 140 5.19 -1.47 10.22
N GLY A 141 4.75 -0.56 9.34
CA GLY A 141 3.34 -0.21 9.15
C GLY A 141 2.49 -1.29 8.47
N LEU A 142 3.10 -2.23 7.76
CA LEU A 142 2.40 -3.38 7.17
C LEU A 142 2.03 -4.46 8.21
N ASN A 143 2.58 -4.40 9.43
CA ASN A 143 2.46 -5.48 10.43
C ASN A 143 2.88 -6.87 9.90
N THR A 144 3.58 -6.90 8.76
CA THR A 144 4.10 -8.11 8.14
C THR A 144 5.49 -8.35 8.70
N LYS A 145 5.65 -9.46 9.43
CA LYS A 145 6.95 -10.13 9.55
C LYS A 145 7.32 -10.66 8.15
N LEU A 146 7.75 -9.78 7.24
CA LEU A 146 8.39 -10.23 6.02
C LEU A 146 9.72 -10.87 6.42
N PRO A 147 10.03 -12.09 5.98
CA PRO A 147 11.33 -12.69 6.27
C PRO A 147 12.42 -11.74 5.76
N LEU A 148 13.39 -11.46 6.63
CA LEU A 148 14.56 -10.67 6.25
C LEU A 148 15.20 -11.33 5.01
N PRO A 149 15.75 -10.54 4.07
CA PRO A 149 16.58 -11.09 3.00
C PRO A 149 17.66 -12.00 3.61
N PRO A 150 18.02 -13.12 2.97
CA PRO A 150 19.13 -13.93 3.42
C PRO A 150 20.38 -13.05 3.58
N PRO A 151 21.18 -13.20 4.66
CA PRO A 151 22.41 -12.45 4.81
C PRO A 151 23.31 -12.71 3.59
N ALA A 152 24.02 -11.66 3.15
CA ALA A 152 24.94 -11.76 2.03
C ALA A 152 25.98 -12.87 2.29
N PRO A 153 26.44 -13.60 1.24
CA PRO A 153 27.50 -14.57 1.39
C PRO A 153 28.73 -13.92 2.03
N PRO A 154 29.44 -14.62 2.93
CA PRO A 154 30.68 -14.10 3.48
C PRO A 154 31.66 -13.79 2.33
N PRO A 155 32.46 -12.71 2.45
CA PRO A 155 33.45 -12.37 1.44
C PRO A 155 34.41 -13.56 1.22
N PRO A 156 34.85 -13.81 -0.02
CA PRO A 156 35.76 -14.91 -0.31
C PRO A 156 37.04 -14.78 0.55
N PRO A 157 37.62 -15.92 0.99
CA PRO A 157 38.85 -15.90 1.76
C PRO A 157 39.92 -15.09 1.03
N LYS A 158 40.55 -14.16 1.74
CA LYS A 158 41.67 -13.40 1.21
C LYS A 158 42.76 -14.39 0.79
N PRO A 159 43.34 -14.28 -0.42
CA PRO A 159 44.44 -15.15 -0.83
C PRO A 159 45.57 -15.10 0.19
N ALA A 160 46.12 -16.27 0.52
CA ALA A 160 47.29 -16.36 1.40
C ALA A 160 48.41 -15.49 0.83
N SER A 161 48.95 -14.60 1.66
CA SER A 161 50.15 -13.84 1.34
C SER A 161 51.30 -14.82 1.27
N ASN A 162 51.69 -15.24 0.07
CA ASN A 162 52.96 -15.94 -0.12
C ASN A 162 54.08 -14.92 0.10
N SER A 163 54.61 -14.87 1.32
CA SER A 163 55.92 -14.31 1.56
C SER A 163 56.93 -15.20 0.83
N PRO A 164 57.78 -14.66 -0.07
CA PRO A 164 58.92 -15.41 -0.57
C PRO A 164 59.95 -15.51 0.57
N ASP A 165 60.30 -16.73 0.95
CA ASP A 165 61.43 -17.02 1.84
C ASP A 165 62.73 -16.47 1.22
N LEU A 166 63.46 -15.67 2.00
CA LEU A 166 64.86 -15.32 1.80
C LEU A 166 65.67 -15.88 2.98
#